data_AF-A0A1E5UW66-F1
#
_entry.id   AF-A0A1E5UW66-F1
#
_cell.length_a   1.000
_cell.length_b   1.000
_cell.length_c   1.000
_cell.angle_alpha   90.00
_cell.angle_beta   90.00
_cell.angle_gamma   90.00
#
_symmetry.space_group_name_H-M   'P 1'
#
loop_
_entity.id
_entity.type
_entity.pdbx_description
1 polymer ?
#
loop_
_entity_poly.entity_id
_entity_poly.type
_entity_poly.pdbx_seq_one_letter_code
_entity_poly.pdbx_strand_id
1 'polypeptide(L)' 'MGRRQAAHLAAAATNEATGAQVTARILDKCAFGGLGLDAPAFAQIDTDGRGVANGHLSVSYQFVDSQD' A
#
# COMPACT_ATOMS: atom_id res chain seq x y z
N MET A 1 19.99 5.94 -18.63
CA MET A 1 18.81 6.21 -17.78
C MET A 1 18.19 4.88 -17.40
N GLY A 2 18.57 4.36 -16.22
CA GLY A 2 18.24 3.01 -15.78
C GLY A 2 16.76 2.85 -15.48
N ARG A 3 16.11 1.93 -16.18
CA ARG A 3 14.78 1.42 -15.83
C ARG A 3 14.92 0.73 -14.46
N ARG A 4 14.61 1.44 -13.37
CA ARG A 4 14.34 0.76 -12.10
C ARG A 4 13.04 0.00 -12.32
N GLN A 5 13.16 -1.25 -12.74
CA GLN A 5 12.09 -2.23 -12.66
C GLN A 5 11.53 -2.18 -11.23
N ALA A 6 10.21 -2.25 -11.10
CA ALA A 6 9.47 -2.18 -9.84
C ALA A 6 9.75 -3.37 -8.87
N ALA A 7 10.85 -4.10 -9.05
CA ALA A 7 11.10 -5.38 -8.41
C ALA A 7 11.52 -5.30 -6.93
N HIS A 8 11.86 -4.12 -6.39
CA HIS A 8 12.28 -3.97 -4.98
C HIS A 8 11.73 -2.70 -4.30
N LEU A 9 10.65 -2.12 -4.83
CA LEU A 9 9.98 -1.01 -4.16
C LEU A 9 8.86 -1.56 -3.28
N ALA A 10 8.97 -1.31 -1.97
CA ALA A 10 7.88 -1.48 -1.02
C ALA A 10 7.32 -0.10 -0.64
N ALA A 11 6.07 -0.09 -0.19
CA ALA A 11 5.44 1.08 0.40
C ALA A 11 5.01 0.75 1.83
N ALA A 12 5.40 1.60 2.77
CA ALA A 12 4.80 1.62 4.09
C ALA A 12 3.52 2.45 4.00
N ALA A 13 2.36 1.82 4.15
CA ALA A 13 1.05 2.44 4.09
C ALA A 13 0.42 2.48 5.48
N THR A 14 -0.13 3.63 5.86
CA THR A 14 -0.78 3.87 7.15
C THR A 14 -2.22 4.31 6.93
N ASN A 15 -3.18 3.60 7.51
CA ASN A 15 -4.58 3.99 7.55
C ASN A 15 -4.74 5.27 8.38
N GLU A 16 -5.22 6.35 7.76
CA GLU A 16 -5.34 7.66 8.42
C GLU A 16 -6.44 7.68 9.50
N ALA A 17 -7.43 6.79 9.41
CA ALA A 17 -8.53 6.73 10.37
C ALA A 17 -8.14 5.99 11.66
N THR A 18 -7.34 4.93 11.54
CA THR A 18 -7.03 4.03 12.67
C THR A 18 -5.57 4.05 13.11
N GLY A 19 -4.68 4.60 12.27
CA GLY A 19 -3.23 4.56 12.48
C GLY A 19 -2.59 3.20 12.20
N ALA A 20 -3.35 2.20 11.76
CA ALA A 20 -2.81 0.88 11.42
C ALA A 20 -1.86 0.97 10.22
N GLN A 21 -0.73 0.26 10.28
CA GLN A 21 0.34 0.34 9.28
C GLN A 21 0.73 -1.03 8.72
N VAL A 22 1.04 -1.07 7.42
CA VAL A 22 1.59 -2.26 6.74
C VAL A 22 2.67 -1.87 5.74
N THR A 23 3.70 -2.71 5.61
CA THR A 23 4.67 -2.62 4.52
C THR A 23 4.31 -3.64 3.46
N ALA A 24 3.96 -3.19 2.26
CA ALA A 24 3.58 -4.06 1.15
C ALA A 24 4.47 -3.82 -0.08
N ARG A 25 4.74 -4.88 -0.84
CA ARG A 25 5.40 -4.76 -2.14
C ARG A 25 4.47 -4.10 -3.13
N ILE A 26 5.00 -3.18 -3.92
CA ILE A 26 4.21 -2.49 -4.94
C ILE A 26 4.07 -3.43 -6.13
N LEU A 27 2.86 -3.98 -6.31
CA LEU A 27 2.59 -4.98 -7.35
C LEU A 27 2.58 -4.37 -8.76
N ASP A 28 2.07 -3.16 -8.93
CA ASP A 28 2.16 -2.35 -10.15
C ASP A 28 1.82 -0.87 -9.88
N LYS A 29 2.39 0.07 -10.65
CA LYS A 29 1.92 1.45 -10.75
C LYS A 29 0.84 1.53 -11.83
N CYS A 30 -0.25 0.78 -11.68
CA CYS A 30 -1.29 0.76 -12.71
C CYS A 30 -2.17 2.03 -12.66
N ALA A 31 -1.84 2.98 -13.54
CA ALA A 31 -2.65 3.98 -14.26
C ALA A 31 -3.73 4.85 -13.58
N PHE A 32 -4.14 4.63 -12.33
CA PHE A 32 -5.25 5.36 -11.69
C PHE A 32 -4.84 6.24 -10.50
N GLY A 33 -3.54 6.47 -10.31
CA GLY A 33 -3.03 7.37 -9.25
C GLY A 33 -3.07 6.77 -7.83
N GLY A 34 -3.31 5.46 -7.70
CA GLY A 34 -3.35 4.74 -6.42
C GLY A 34 -2.23 3.71 -6.25
N LEU A 35 -2.15 3.15 -5.04
CA LEU A 35 -1.27 2.05 -4.66
C LEU A 35 -2.07 0.75 -4.58
N GLY A 36 -1.72 -0.26 -5.37
CA GLY A 36 -2.29 -1.60 -5.22
C GLY A 36 -1.65 -2.33 -4.04
N LEU A 37 -2.43 -2.59 -2.99
CA LEU A 37 -2.05 -3.49 -1.89
C LEU A 37 -2.58 -4.90 -2.19
N ASP A 38 -1.90 -5.93 -1.70
CA ASP A 38 -2.49 -7.27 -1.70
C ASP A 38 -3.67 -7.33 -0.71
N ALA A 39 -4.61 -8.26 -0.95
CA ALA A 39 -5.78 -8.45 -0.10
C ALA A 39 -5.44 -8.70 1.39
N PRO A 40 -4.44 -9.53 1.75
CA PRO A 40 -4.09 -9.72 3.16
C PRO A 40 -3.52 -8.45 3.82
N ALA A 41 -2.70 -7.63 3.14
CA ALA A 41 -2.22 -6.36 3.66
C ALA A 41 -3.35 -5.35 3.83
N PHE A 42 -4.31 -5.30 2.90
CA PHE A 42 -5.50 -4.46 3.03
C PHE A 42 -6.28 -4.83 4.30
N ALA A 43 -6.54 -6.12 4.52
CA ALA A 43 -7.25 -6.59 5.71
C ALA A 43 -6.51 -6.30 7.03
N GLN A 44 -5.17 -6.21 7.01
CA GLN A 44 -4.38 -5.86 8.19
C GLN A 44 -4.56 -4.41 8.64
N ILE A 45 -4.77 -3.48 7.70
CA ILE A 45 -4.92 -2.05 8.01
C ILE A 45 -6.38 -1.58 8.07
N ASP A 46 -7.33 -2.36 7.55
CA ASP A 46 -8.78 -2.12 7.68
C ASP A 46 -9.33 -2.56 9.05
N THR A 47 -8.74 -2.04 10.13
CA THR A 47 -9.07 -2.48 11.50
C THR A 47 -10.45 -2.04 12.00
N ASP A 48 -11.10 -1.11 11.29
CA ASP A 48 -12.48 -0.65 11.56
C ASP A 48 -13.50 -1.14 10.52
N GLY A 49 -13.07 -1.90 9.51
CA GLY A 49 -13.90 -2.47 8.45
C GLY A 49 -14.48 -1.45 7.45
N ARG A 50 -14.09 -0.17 7.54
CA ARG A 50 -14.63 0.88 6.67
C ARG A 50 -14.00 0.83 5.28
N GLY A 51 -12.80 0.30 5.16
CA GLY A 51 -12.12 0.08 3.89
C GLY A 51 -12.92 -0.84 2.97
N VAL A 52 -13.33 -2.01 3.48
CA VAL A 52 -14.20 -2.94 2.75
C VAL A 52 -15.55 -2.30 2.46
N ALA A 53 -16.16 -1.60 3.42
CA ALA A 53 -17.46 -0.96 3.23
C ALA A 53 -17.45 0.14 2.13
N ASN A 54 -16.35 0.89 2.03
CA ASN A 54 -16.18 1.98 1.06
C ASN A 54 -15.52 1.52 -0.26
N GLY A 55 -15.06 0.26 -0.32
CA GLY A 55 -14.28 -0.28 -1.43
C GLY A 55 -12.84 0.26 -1.55
N HIS A 56 -12.41 1.14 -0.64
CA HIS A 56 -11.05 1.69 -0.59
C HIS A 56 -10.72 2.26 0.80
N LEU A 57 -9.43 2.44 1.09
CA LEU A 57 -8.90 3.11 2.27
C LEU A 57 -8.18 4.41 1.86
N SER A 58 -8.35 5.47 2.67
CA SER A 58 -7.45 6.62 2.64
C SER A 58 -6.19 6.28 3.44
N VAL A 59 -5.05 6.29 2.75
CA VAL A 59 -3.76 5.95 3.35
C VAL A 59 -2.72 7.01 3.05
N SER A 60 -1.88 7.29 4.03
CA SER A 60 -0.59 7.92 3.78
C SER A 60 0.41 6.82 3.44
N TYR A 61 1.26 7.03 2.43
CA TYR A 61 2.26 6.03 2.05
C TYR A 61 3.62 6.66 1.75
N GLN A 62 4.68 5.93 2.08
CA GLN A 62 6.05 6.29 1.74
C GLN A 62 6.75 5.11 1.07
N PHE A 63 7.45 5.40 -0.03
CA PHE A 63 8.33 4.42 -0.66
C PHE A 63 9.47 4.09 0.29
N VAL A 64 9.64 2.81 0.58
CA VAL A 64 10.77 2.29 1.35
C VAL A 64 11.57 1.36 0.43
N ASP A 65 12.88 1.52 0.44
CA ASP A 65 13.77 0.57 -0.22
C ASP A 65 13.76 -0.69 0.65
N SER A 66 13.13 -1.76 0.16
CA SER A 66 13.28 -3.08 0.75
C SER A 66 14.66 -3.59 0.33
N GLN A 67 15.70 -3.22 1.07
CA GLN A 67 17.01 -3.87 1.00
C GLN A 67 16.83 -5.29 1.54
N ASP A 68 16.58 -6.23 0.64
CA ASP A 68 16.77 -7.68 0.85
C ASP A 68 17.83 -8.14 -0.17
#